data_AF-A0A9E5M678-F1
#
_entry.id   AF-A0A9E5M678-F1
#
_cell.length_a   1.000
_cell.length_b   1.000
_cell.length_c   1.000
_cell.angle_alpha   90.00
_cell.angle_beta   90.00
_cell.angle_gamma   90.00
#
_symmetry.space_group_name_H-M   'P 1'
#
loop_
_entity.id
_entity.type
_entity.pdbx_description
1 polymer ?
#
loop_
_entity_poly.entity_id
_entity_poly.type
_entity_poly.pdbx_seq_one_letter_code
_entity_poly.pdbx_strand_id
1 'polypeptide(L)'
;MSFWAKLRRIWGGRHQVFFQYPAEKICLPEVTLLIYNPEKSPDLSARVINHVCSGIEFGAVRHLAGSQPAIAHPGEFIQVPPADKNQGQRFQSLELNRYFTTPFLMHIEADGFPVNFHLWDPAFLNYDYIGAPWQKRGLETGTNRVGNGGCSLQSKKFRSFIDAHSHLYREGVLSDVFFCQELYPQAMAAGIRFAPLELALRFSMENRIPEFPRWKPCQSFAFHGRFSANR
;
A
#
# COMPACT_ATOMS: atom_id res chain seq x y z
N MET A 1 -9.55 5.81 -22.72
CA MET A 1 -8.12 5.44 -22.65
C MET A 1 -7.99 4.24 -21.73
N SER A 2 -7.47 3.08 -22.18
CA SER A 2 -7.47 1.85 -21.37
C SER A 2 -6.64 2.03 -20.08
N PHE A 3 -7.00 1.33 -19.01
CA PHE A 3 -6.24 1.25 -17.76
C PHE A 3 -4.73 1.06 -18.01
N TRP A 4 -4.41 0.18 -18.97
CA TRP A 4 -3.05 -0.12 -19.42
C TRP A 4 -2.35 1.05 -20.10
N ALA A 5 -3.06 1.94 -20.80
CA ALA A 5 -2.48 3.14 -21.40
C ALA A 5 -2.08 4.20 -20.35
N LYS A 6 -2.80 4.28 -19.22
CA LYS A 6 -2.42 5.15 -18.09
C LYS A 6 -1.17 4.62 -17.38
N LEU A 7 -1.08 3.30 -17.13
CA LEU A 7 0.12 2.65 -16.61
C LEU A 7 1.32 2.86 -17.56
N ARG A 8 1.16 2.64 -18.87
CA ARG A 8 2.25 2.90 -19.85
C ARG A 8 2.79 4.34 -19.82
N ARG A 9 1.95 5.33 -19.49
CA ARG A 9 2.36 6.74 -19.40
C ARG A 9 3.16 7.06 -18.14
N ILE A 10 2.91 6.35 -17.04
CA ILE A 10 3.65 6.46 -15.77
C ILE A 10 5.12 6.02 -15.95
N TRP A 11 5.38 5.12 -16.90
CA TRP A 11 6.67 4.43 -17.06
C TRP A 11 7.51 4.87 -18.28
N GLY A 12 7.18 6.01 -18.91
CA GLY A 12 7.96 6.57 -20.02
C GLY A 12 7.66 5.89 -21.36
N GLY A 13 7.06 6.66 -22.28
CA GLY A 13 6.42 6.19 -23.52
C GLY A 13 7.31 5.63 -24.63
N ARG A 14 8.33 4.82 -24.33
CA ARG A 14 9.10 4.06 -25.33
C ARG A 14 9.39 2.60 -24.96
N HIS A 15 9.06 2.16 -23.75
CA HIS A 15 9.18 0.75 -23.38
C HIS A 15 7.78 0.16 -23.24
N GLN A 16 7.51 -0.93 -23.96
CA GLN A 16 6.36 -1.78 -23.63
C GLN A 16 6.52 -2.15 -22.14
N VAL A 17 5.58 -1.73 -21.29
CA VAL A 17 5.52 -2.22 -19.90
C VAL A 17 5.17 -3.69 -20.01
N PHE A 18 6.19 -4.54 -20.01
CA PHE A 18 6.04 -5.96 -19.82
C PHE A 18 5.83 -6.16 -18.32
N PHE A 19 4.58 -6.39 -17.92
CA PHE A 19 4.34 -6.98 -16.61
C PHE A 19 5.00 -8.34 -16.62
N GLN A 20 6.10 -8.47 -15.89
CA GLN A 20 6.77 -9.75 -15.72
C GLN A 20 5.99 -10.53 -14.66
N TYR A 21 5.08 -11.36 -15.13
CA TYR A 21 4.41 -12.34 -14.28
C TYR A 21 5.39 -13.45 -13.94
N PRO A 22 5.48 -13.85 -12.67
CA PRO A 22 6.37 -14.94 -12.28
C PRO A 22 5.84 -16.27 -12.83
N ALA A 23 6.74 -17.23 -13.08
CA ALA A 23 6.35 -18.58 -13.53
C ALA A 23 5.52 -19.31 -12.47
N GLU A 24 5.82 -19.05 -11.20
CA GLU A 24 5.07 -19.52 -10.04
C GLU A 24 4.65 -18.30 -9.20
N LYS A 25 3.44 -18.35 -8.64
CA LYS A 25 2.97 -17.27 -7.76
C LYS A 25 3.78 -17.24 -6.48
N ILE A 26 3.96 -16.05 -5.92
CA ILE A 26 4.44 -15.89 -4.55
C ILE A 26 3.32 -16.35 -3.62
N CYS A 27 3.57 -17.30 -2.74
CA CYS A 27 2.59 -17.77 -1.77
C CYS A 27 2.75 -17.04 -0.43
N LEU A 28 1.73 -16.27 -0.02
CA LEU A 28 1.68 -15.47 1.20
C LEU A 28 0.43 -15.82 2.03
N PRO A 29 0.32 -17.04 2.58
CA PRO A 29 -0.85 -17.45 3.37
C PRO A 29 -1.05 -16.61 4.64
N GLU A 30 0.01 -15.97 5.16
CA GLU A 30 -0.02 -15.07 6.31
C GLU A 30 -0.42 -13.62 5.98
N VAL A 31 -0.72 -13.32 4.72
CA VAL A 31 -1.07 -11.97 4.26
C VAL A 31 -2.50 -11.93 3.73
N THR A 32 -3.28 -10.95 4.19
CA THR A 32 -4.52 -10.55 3.52
C THR A 32 -4.25 -9.39 2.59
N LEU A 33 -4.63 -9.53 1.32
CA LEU A 33 -4.73 -8.40 0.40
C LEU A 33 -6.02 -7.63 0.67
N LEU A 34 -5.94 -6.31 0.85
CA LEU A 34 -7.10 -5.45 1.00
C LEU A 34 -6.99 -4.22 0.11
N ILE A 35 -8.05 -3.97 -0.65
CA ILE A 35 -8.25 -2.70 -1.36
C ILE A 35 -9.48 -2.01 -0.81
N TYR A 36 -9.29 -0.77 -0.32
CA TYR A 36 -10.37 0.12 0.10
C TYR A 36 -10.59 1.18 -0.98
N ASN A 37 -11.77 1.14 -1.62
CA ASN A 37 -12.13 2.06 -2.68
C ASN A 37 -13.63 2.44 -2.61
N PRO A 38 -14.03 3.26 -1.63
CA PRO A 38 -15.43 3.62 -1.39
C PRO A 38 -15.99 4.57 -2.47
N GLU A 39 -15.13 5.34 -3.14
CA GLU A 39 -15.50 6.45 -4.02
C GLU A 39 -15.31 6.17 -5.51
N LYS A 40 -14.29 5.38 -5.88
CA LYS A 40 -13.91 5.21 -7.28
C LYS A 40 -14.53 3.93 -7.85
N SER A 41 -14.59 3.87 -9.18
CA SER A 41 -15.05 2.71 -9.96
C SER A 41 -14.62 1.37 -9.34
N PRO A 42 -15.53 0.54 -8.80
CA PRO A 42 -15.17 -0.75 -8.19
C PRO A 42 -14.54 -1.71 -9.22
N ASP A 43 -14.88 -1.57 -10.50
CA ASP A 43 -14.25 -2.30 -11.60
C ASP A 43 -12.75 -2.00 -11.73
N LEU A 44 -12.31 -0.78 -11.41
CA LEU A 44 -10.89 -0.46 -11.39
C LEU A 44 -10.17 -1.26 -10.30
N SER A 45 -10.72 -1.28 -9.09
CA SER A 45 -10.19 -2.09 -7.99
C SER A 45 -10.20 -3.57 -8.30
N ALA A 46 -11.27 -4.10 -8.91
CA ALA A 46 -11.35 -5.49 -9.35
C ALA A 46 -10.24 -5.86 -10.36
N ARG A 47 -9.92 -4.96 -11.31
CA ARG A 47 -8.79 -5.16 -12.24
C ARG A 47 -7.44 -5.17 -11.52
N VAL A 48 -7.26 -4.29 -10.53
CA VAL A 48 -6.03 -4.26 -9.71
C VAL A 48 -5.90 -5.56 -8.90
N ILE A 49 -6.98 -6.02 -8.25
CA ILE A 49 -6.99 -7.31 -7.54
C ILE A 49 -6.58 -8.44 -8.48
N ASN A 50 -7.19 -8.54 -9.67
CA ASN A 50 -6.84 -9.57 -10.65
C ASN A 50 -5.37 -9.50 -11.06
N HIS A 51 -4.82 -8.30 -11.25
CA HIS A 51 -3.41 -8.12 -11.56
C HIS A 51 -2.52 -8.62 -10.42
N VAL A 52 -2.73 -8.17 -9.19
CA VAL A 52 -1.89 -8.56 -8.05
C VAL A 52 -2.03 -10.07 -7.76
N CYS A 53 -3.25 -10.60 -7.81
CA CYS A 53 -3.53 -12.03 -7.57
C CYS A 53 -3.05 -12.96 -8.69
N SER A 54 -2.62 -12.41 -9.84
CA SER A 54 -1.97 -13.20 -10.88
C SER A 54 -0.51 -13.51 -10.57
N GLY A 55 0.16 -12.67 -9.77
CA GLY A 55 1.54 -12.88 -9.33
C GLY A 55 1.68 -13.37 -7.88
N ILE A 56 0.63 -13.22 -7.06
CA ILE A 56 0.66 -13.54 -5.63
C ILE A 56 -0.60 -14.31 -5.23
N GLU A 57 -0.44 -15.34 -4.42
CA GLU A 57 -1.50 -16.05 -3.73
C GLU A 57 -1.52 -15.61 -2.26
N PHE A 58 -2.66 -15.12 -1.79
CA PHE A 58 -2.84 -14.59 -0.44
C PHE A 58 -3.69 -15.52 0.41
N GLY A 59 -3.52 -15.48 1.73
CA GLY A 59 -4.39 -16.19 2.67
C GLY A 59 -5.84 -15.71 2.62
N ALA A 60 -6.06 -14.42 2.31
CA ALA A 60 -7.37 -13.88 2.00
C ALA A 60 -7.26 -12.65 1.09
N VAL A 61 -8.35 -12.33 0.38
CA VAL A 61 -8.47 -11.15 -0.46
C VAL A 61 -9.78 -10.42 -0.13
N ARG A 62 -9.70 -9.11 0.10
CA ARG A 62 -10.80 -8.25 0.55
C ARG A 62 -10.96 -7.05 -0.39
N HIS A 63 -12.15 -6.89 -0.92
CA HIS A 63 -12.52 -5.77 -1.78
C HIS A 63 -13.60 -4.93 -1.10
N LEU A 64 -13.21 -3.82 -0.49
CA LEU A 64 -14.13 -2.89 0.16
C LEU A 64 -14.47 -1.77 -0.82
N ALA A 65 -15.71 -1.71 -1.30
CA ALA A 65 -16.16 -0.67 -2.21
C ALA A 65 -17.65 -0.31 -2.03
N GLY A 66 -18.05 0.83 -2.60
CA GLY A 66 -19.43 1.35 -2.50
C GLY A 66 -20.50 0.49 -3.17
N SER A 67 -20.11 -0.24 -4.21
CA SER A 67 -20.98 -1.13 -4.98
C SER A 67 -20.20 -2.33 -5.53
N GLN A 68 -20.92 -3.40 -5.84
CA GLN A 68 -20.33 -4.62 -6.39
C GLN A 68 -19.74 -4.35 -7.79
N PRO A 69 -18.49 -4.79 -8.07
CA PRO A 69 -17.93 -4.68 -9.40
C PRO A 69 -18.65 -5.60 -10.39
N ALA A 70 -18.75 -5.17 -11.65
CA ALA A 70 -19.18 -6.02 -12.75
C ALA A 70 -18.07 -7.00 -13.18
N ILE A 71 -16.82 -6.66 -12.86
CA ILE A 71 -15.65 -7.50 -13.14
C ILE A 71 -15.45 -8.51 -12.02
N ALA A 72 -15.50 -9.80 -12.37
CA ALA A 72 -15.17 -10.89 -11.45
C ALA A 72 -13.70 -10.81 -10.99
N HIS A 73 -13.47 -11.12 -9.72
CA HIS A 73 -12.14 -11.17 -9.10
C HIS A 73 -12.13 -12.19 -7.96
N PRO A 74 -10.97 -12.70 -7.52
CA PRO A 74 -10.88 -13.75 -6.49
C PRO A 74 -11.16 -13.27 -5.05
N GLY A 75 -11.59 -12.03 -4.87
CA GLY A 75 -11.71 -11.40 -3.55
C GLY A 75 -13.12 -11.43 -3.01
N GLU A 76 -13.24 -11.50 -1.69
CA GLU A 76 -14.52 -11.29 -1.01
C GLU A 76 -14.91 -9.82 -1.14
N PHE A 77 -16.06 -9.56 -1.77
CA PHE A 77 -16.62 -8.22 -1.86
C PHE A 77 -17.33 -7.86 -0.54
N ILE A 78 -17.00 -6.69 -0.01
CA ILE A 78 -17.58 -6.14 1.20
C ILE A 78 -18.09 -4.74 0.85
N GLN A 79 -19.40 -4.55 0.92
CA GLN A 79 -19.96 -3.23 0.67
C GLN A 79 -19.64 -2.31 1.85
N VAL A 80 -19.11 -1.14 1.54
CA VAL A 80 -18.88 -0.04 2.50
C VAL A 80 -19.62 1.20 2.03
N PRO A 81 -20.03 2.12 2.92
CA PRO A 81 -20.62 3.38 2.49
C PRO A 81 -19.64 4.17 1.58
N PRO A 82 -20.16 4.95 0.61
CA PRO A 82 -19.37 5.99 -0.02
C PRO A 82 -18.75 6.89 1.04
N ALA A 83 -17.51 7.29 0.81
CA ALA A 83 -16.77 8.20 1.68
C ALA A 83 -16.44 9.46 0.88
N ASP A 84 -16.09 10.55 1.54
CA ASP A 84 -15.21 11.55 0.96
C ASP A 84 -13.75 11.27 1.36
N LYS A 85 -12.82 12.11 0.89
CA LYS A 85 -11.40 11.98 1.21
C LYS A 85 -11.16 11.89 2.73
N ASN A 86 -11.79 12.73 3.55
CA ASN A 86 -11.54 12.76 4.98
C ASN A 86 -12.12 11.52 5.66
N GLN A 87 -13.35 11.15 5.32
CA GLN A 87 -13.98 9.91 5.78
C GLN A 87 -13.16 8.67 5.36
N GLY A 88 -12.58 8.69 4.17
CA GLY A 88 -11.70 7.66 3.66
C GLY A 88 -10.40 7.55 4.47
N GLN A 89 -9.75 8.68 4.76
CA GLN A 89 -8.55 8.68 5.62
C GLN A 89 -8.85 8.22 7.04
N ARG A 90 -10.00 8.62 7.59
CA ARG A 90 -10.48 8.15 8.90
C ARG A 90 -10.70 6.64 8.88
N PHE A 91 -11.39 6.11 7.86
CA PHE A 91 -11.63 4.67 7.70
C PHE A 91 -10.32 3.88 7.62
N GLN A 92 -9.37 4.34 6.79
CA GLN A 92 -8.04 3.71 6.68
C GLN A 92 -7.27 3.74 8.01
N SER A 93 -7.44 4.81 8.78
CA SER A 93 -6.80 4.96 10.09
C SER A 93 -7.41 4.05 11.14
N LEU A 94 -8.74 3.90 11.18
CA LEU A 94 -9.44 3.37 12.35
C LEU A 94 -10.18 2.05 12.13
N GLU A 95 -10.46 1.66 10.89
CA GLU A 95 -11.39 0.55 10.63
C GLU A 95 -10.73 -0.66 9.93
N LEU A 96 -9.58 -0.49 9.26
CA LEU A 96 -8.96 -1.57 8.48
C LEU A 96 -8.69 -2.85 9.28
N ASN A 97 -8.39 -2.73 10.58
CA ASN A 97 -8.08 -3.88 11.44
C ASN A 97 -9.24 -4.88 11.55
N ARG A 98 -10.46 -4.43 11.29
CA ARG A 98 -11.69 -5.24 11.38
C ARG A 98 -11.86 -6.18 10.19
N TYR A 99 -11.13 -5.95 9.09
CA TYR A 99 -11.38 -6.61 7.81
C TYR A 99 -10.35 -7.69 7.45
N PHE A 100 -9.39 -7.98 8.33
CA PHE A 100 -8.44 -9.08 8.16
C PHE A 100 -8.10 -9.74 9.50
N THR A 101 -7.78 -11.04 9.46
CA THR A 101 -7.40 -11.85 10.63
C THR A 101 -6.02 -12.47 10.51
N THR A 102 -5.42 -12.43 9.32
CA THR A 102 -4.06 -12.92 9.06
C THR A 102 -3.01 -12.08 9.80
N PRO A 103 -1.79 -12.61 9.99
CA PRO A 103 -0.71 -11.88 10.64
C PRO A 103 -0.35 -10.53 9.99
N PHE A 104 -0.55 -10.40 8.67
CA PHE A 104 -0.24 -9.18 7.92
C PHE A 104 -1.37 -8.75 6.98
N LEU A 105 -1.51 -7.45 6.83
CA LEU A 105 -2.33 -6.78 5.83
C LEU A 105 -1.43 -6.20 4.75
N MET A 106 -1.64 -6.57 3.50
CA MET A 106 -1.17 -5.78 2.35
C MET A 106 -2.30 -4.85 1.93
N HIS A 107 -2.21 -3.58 2.34
CA HIS A 107 -3.15 -2.55 1.93
C HIS A 107 -2.67 -1.92 0.61
N ILE A 108 -3.54 -1.88 -0.38
CA ILE A 108 -3.28 -1.28 -1.68
C ILE A 108 -4.42 -0.34 -2.07
N GLU A 109 -4.09 0.62 -2.94
CA GLU A 109 -5.05 1.51 -3.58
C GLU A 109 -5.02 1.31 -5.11
N ALA A 110 -6.03 1.84 -5.80
CA ALA A 110 -6.13 1.71 -7.26
C ALA A 110 -4.95 2.32 -8.03
N ASP A 111 -4.18 3.19 -7.39
CA ASP A 111 -2.95 3.81 -7.88
C ASP A 111 -1.71 3.50 -7.05
N GLY A 112 -1.76 2.48 -6.18
CA GLY A 112 -0.57 1.95 -5.51
C GLY A 112 -0.66 0.46 -5.23
N PHE A 113 0.14 -0.33 -5.95
CA PHE A 113 0.09 -1.80 -5.86
C PHE A 113 1.38 -2.45 -6.42
N PRO A 114 1.64 -3.73 -6.10
CA PRO A 114 2.75 -4.51 -6.66
C PRO A 114 2.70 -4.64 -8.18
N VAL A 115 3.84 -4.47 -8.84
CA VAL A 115 3.98 -4.62 -10.31
C VAL A 115 5.22 -5.40 -10.73
N ASN A 116 6.25 -5.46 -9.88
CA ASN A 116 7.51 -6.17 -10.14
C ASN A 116 7.61 -7.37 -9.20
N PHE A 117 6.77 -8.39 -9.42
CA PHE A 117 6.63 -9.53 -8.49
C PHE A 117 7.96 -10.23 -8.17
N HIS A 118 8.87 -10.34 -9.14
CA HIS A 118 10.21 -10.92 -8.95
C HIS A 118 11.09 -10.20 -7.91
N LEU A 119 10.69 -9.01 -7.45
CA LEU A 119 11.37 -8.23 -6.41
C LEU A 119 10.77 -8.41 -5.01
N TRP A 120 9.81 -9.32 -4.85
CA TRP A 120 9.34 -9.71 -3.52
C TRP A 120 10.53 -10.16 -2.65
N ASP A 121 10.61 -9.61 -1.45
CA ASP A 121 11.62 -9.96 -0.46
C ASP A 121 10.92 -10.42 0.82
N PRO A 122 11.13 -11.67 1.28
CA PRO A 122 10.57 -12.15 2.54
C PRO A 122 10.92 -11.26 3.75
N ALA A 123 12.02 -10.49 3.68
CA ALA A 123 12.40 -9.55 4.73
C ALA A 123 11.37 -8.43 4.95
N PHE A 124 10.45 -8.18 4.00
CA PHE A 124 9.34 -7.24 4.21
C PHE A 124 8.46 -7.64 5.39
N LEU A 125 8.30 -8.94 5.65
CA LEU A 125 7.51 -9.49 6.77
C LEU A 125 8.25 -9.43 8.12
N ASN A 126 9.53 -9.02 8.14
CA ASN A 126 10.28 -8.86 9.39
C ASN A 126 9.94 -7.55 10.13
N TYR A 127 8.99 -6.76 9.62
CA TYR A 127 8.64 -5.44 10.16
C TYR A 127 7.14 -5.32 10.35
N ASP A 128 6.76 -4.52 11.34
CA ASP A 128 5.36 -4.23 11.66
C ASP A 128 4.73 -3.25 10.66
N TYR A 129 5.54 -2.40 10.04
CA TYR A 129 5.12 -1.51 8.97
C TYR A 129 6.20 -1.33 7.90
N ILE A 130 5.81 -1.44 6.63
CA ILE A 130 6.62 -1.02 5.48
C ILE A 130 5.71 -0.44 4.39
N GLY A 131 6.14 0.69 3.83
CA GLY A 131 5.54 1.32 2.66
C GLY A 131 6.61 2.12 1.92
N ALA A 132 6.22 2.99 0.98
CA ALA A 132 7.18 3.81 0.27
C ALA A 132 7.88 4.82 1.21
N PRO A 133 9.19 5.06 1.01
CA PRO A 133 9.90 6.06 1.79
C PRO A 133 9.50 7.48 1.38
N TRP A 134 9.49 8.39 2.35
CA TRP A 134 9.31 9.83 2.18
C TRP A 134 10.67 10.54 2.06
N GLN A 135 10.67 11.65 1.32
CA GLN A 135 11.82 12.57 1.29
C GLN A 135 12.03 13.20 2.67
N LYS A 136 13.26 13.54 3.04
CA LYS A 136 13.53 14.30 4.28
C LYS A 136 12.86 15.68 4.28
N ARG A 137 12.66 16.26 3.10
CA ARG A 137 12.11 17.62 2.98
C ARG A 137 10.68 17.65 3.50
N GLY A 138 10.44 18.48 4.52
CA GLY A 138 9.12 18.63 5.15
C GLY A 138 8.87 17.65 6.30
N LEU A 139 9.84 16.81 6.65
CA LEU A 139 9.82 15.99 7.85
C LEU A 139 10.74 16.61 8.91
N GLU A 140 10.32 16.53 10.17
CA GLU A 140 11.16 16.91 11.30
C GLU A 140 12.35 15.95 11.45
N THR A 141 13.49 16.47 11.91
CA THR A 141 14.67 15.65 12.14
C THR A 141 14.38 14.60 13.21
N GLY A 142 14.69 13.33 12.93
CA GLY A 142 14.49 12.23 13.87
C GLY A 142 13.14 11.53 13.77
N THR A 143 12.27 11.92 12.83
CA THR A 143 11.02 11.21 12.58
C THR A 143 11.19 10.02 11.63
N ASN A 144 10.20 9.13 11.63
CA ASN A 144 10.10 8.05 10.68
C ASN A 144 10.12 8.58 9.24
N ARG A 145 10.69 7.82 8.32
CA ARG A 145 10.69 8.13 6.89
C ARG A 145 9.95 7.11 6.04
N VAL A 146 9.40 6.07 6.65
CA VAL A 146 8.67 5.01 5.95
C VAL A 146 7.19 5.20 6.21
N GLY A 147 6.48 5.62 5.17
CA GLY A 147 5.07 5.98 5.22
C GLY A 147 4.31 5.35 4.07
N ASN A 148 3.45 6.13 3.42
CA ASN A 148 2.64 5.73 2.27
C ASN A 148 1.60 4.64 2.59
N GLY A 149 0.41 5.09 2.98
CA GLY A 149 -0.69 4.19 3.34
C GLY A 149 -1.22 3.40 2.14
N GLY A 150 -1.21 3.99 0.94
CA GLY A 150 -1.87 3.44 -0.24
C GLY A 150 -1.16 2.28 -0.93
N CYS A 151 0.06 1.92 -0.52
CA CYS A 151 0.65 0.62 -0.82
C CYS A 151 1.61 0.25 0.32
N SER A 152 1.12 -0.53 1.28
CA SER A 152 1.85 -0.86 2.51
C SER A 152 1.58 -2.28 2.99
N LEU A 153 2.54 -2.83 3.73
CA LEU A 153 2.38 -4.05 4.51
C LEU A 153 2.33 -3.64 5.99
N GLN A 154 1.31 -4.11 6.70
CA GLN A 154 0.98 -3.71 8.06
C GLN A 154 0.73 -4.97 8.90
N SER A 155 1.48 -5.19 9.97
CA SER A 155 1.25 -6.35 10.84
C SER A 155 -0.04 -6.19 11.64
N LYS A 156 -0.62 -7.31 12.09
CA LYS A 156 -1.76 -7.30 13.00
C LYS A 156 -1.41 -6.56 14.29
N LYS A 157 -0.17 -6.72 14.79
CA LYS A 157 0.37 -5.99 15.94
C LYS A 157 0.33 -4.48 15.71
N PHE A 158 0.76 -4.00 14.55
CA PHE A 158 0.71 -2.59 14.19
C PHE A 158 -0.71 -2.05 14.17
N ARG A 159 -1.64 -2.78 13.55
CA ARG A 159 -3.03 -2.36 13.47
C ARG A 159 -3.75 -2.35 14.81
N SER A 160 -3.48 -3.34 15.66
CA SER A 160 -3.98 -3.36 17.04
C SER A 160 -3.39 -2.23 17.89
N PHE A 161 -2.12 -1.86 17.67
CA PHE A 161 -1.53 -0.69 18.30
C PHE A 161 -2.26 0.60 17.88
N ILE A 162 -2.56 0.78 16.60
CA ILE A 162 -3.34 1.95 16.13
C ILE A 162 -4.71 2.00 16.79
N ASP A 163 -5.44 0.88 16.84
CA ASP A 163 -6.77 0.82 17.45
C ASP A 163 -6.75 1.25 18.92
N ALA A 164 -5.74 0.80 19.69
CA ALA A 164 -5.54 1.20 21.08
C ALA A 164 -5.23 2.70 21.26
N HIS A 165 -4.71 3.35 20.21
CA HIS A 165 -4.38 4.78 20.18
C HIS A 165 -5.35 5.60 19.32
N SER A 166 -6.49 5.03 18.94
CA SER A 166 -7.51 5.66 18.08
C SER A 166 -8.04 6.99 18.63
N HIS A 167 -8.06 7.14 19.95
CA HIS A 167 -8.46 8.38 20.64
C HIS A 167 -7.56 9.58 20.34
N LEU A 168 -6.36 9.37 19.76
CA LEU A 168 -5.45 10.41 19.33
C LEU A 168 -5.69 10.89 17.89
N TYR A 169 -6.56 10.21 17.14
CA TYR A 169 -6.85 10.59 15.76
C TYR A 169 -7.53 11.97 15.70
N ARG A 170 -7.07 12.81 14.77
CA ARG A 170 -7.67 14.11 14.49
C ARG A 170 -8.27 14.10 13.10
N GLU A 171 -9.52 14.55 12.99
CA GLU A 171 -10.23 14.60 11.71
C GLU A 171 -9.45 15.42 10.67
N GLY A 172 -9.40 14.90 9.45
CA GLY A 172 -8.66 15.51 8.33
C GLY A 172 -7.16 15.16 8.26
N VAL A 173 -6.61 14.46 9.26
CA VAL A 173 -5.24 13.93 9.17
C VAL A 173 -5.20 12.77 8.17
N LEU A 174 -4.19 12.77 7.29
CA LEU A 174 -3.92 11.65 6.40
C LEU A 174 -3.55 10.41 7.21
N SER A 175 -4.08 9.26 6.83
CA SER A 175 -3.95 8.02 7.57
C SER A 175 -2.51 7.64 7.86
N ASP A 176 -1.65 7.70 6.85
CA ASP A 176 -0.23 7.41 7.00
C ASP A 176 0.54 8.46 7.79
N VAL A 177 0.17 9.73 7.71
CA VAL A 177 0.71 10.75 8.61
C VAL A 177 0.35 10.43 10.06
N PHE A 178 -0.91 10.04 10.33
CA PHE A 178 -1.34 9.68 11.68
C PHE A 178 -0.51 8.51 12.23
N PHE A 179 -0.46 7.37 11.55
CA PHE A 179 0.19 6.19 12.12
C PHE A 179 1.72 6.14 11.95
N CYS A 180 2.29 6.82 10.93
CA CYS A 180 3.75 6.81 10.69
C CYS A 180 4.48 8.04 11.22
N GLN A 181 3.81 9.18 11.46
CA GLN A 181 4.45 10.36 12.04
C GLN A 181 3.91 10.64 13.45
N GLU A 182 2.61 10.88 13.58
CA GLU A 182 2.03 11.35 14.86
C GLU A 182 2.13 10.30 15.97
N LEU A 183 1.89 9.02 15.64
CA LEU A 183 2.01 7.91 16.59
C LEU A 183 3.43 7.33 16.68
N TYR A 184 4.41 7.84 15.92
CA TYR A 184 5.73 7.20 15.82
C TYR A 184 6.46 7.07 17.18
N PRO A 185 6.49 8.08 18.06
CA PRO A 185 7.12 7.95 19.38
C PRO A 185 6.49 6.83 20.22
N GLN A 186 5.16 6.76 20.28
CA GLN A 186 4.39 5.75 21.00
C GLN A 186 4.59 4.36 20.38
N ALA A 187 4.67 4.29 19.06
CA ALA A 187 4.88 3.05 18.33
C ALA A 187 6.27 2.46 18.65
N MET A 188 7.31 3.30 18.63
CA MET A 188 8.67 2.88 19.00
C MET A 188 8.74 2.42 20.46
N ALA A 189 8.09 3.15 21.38
CA ALA A 189 8.00 2.76 22.79
C ALA A 189 7.25 1.43 23.00
N ALA A 190 6.24 1.14 22.17
CA ALA A 190 5.51 -0.13 22.14
C ALA A 190 6.24 -1.25 21.37
N GLY A 191 7.46 -0.99 20.89
CA GLY A 191 8.27 -1.95 20.16
C GLY A 191 7.75 -2.26 18.75
N ILE A 192 6.99 -1.36 18.12
CA ILE A 192 6.62 -1.45 16.71
C ILE A 192 7.88 -1.26 15.86
N ARG A 193 8.09 -2.17 14.90
CA ARG A 193 9.24 -2.12 13.99
C ARG A 193 8.83 -1.55 12.63
N PHE A 194 9.22 -0.32 12.35
CA PHE A 194 9.17 0.23 10.98
C PHE A 194 10.37 -0.28 10.18
N ALA A 195 10.16 -0.59 8.90
CA ALA A 195 11.26 -1.00 8.02
C ALA A 195 12.31 0.11 7.85
N PRO A 196 13.60 -0.24 7.66
CA PRO A 196 14.63 0.74 7.33
C PRO A 196 14.40 1.31 5.92
N LEU A 197 14.95 2.50 5.69
CA LEU A 197 14.76 3.29 4.47
C LEU A 197 15.11 2.51 3.20
N GLU A 198 16.23 1.78 3.21
CA GLU A 198 16.73 1.00 2.08
C GLU A 198 15.80 -0.16 1.73
N LEU A 199 15.21 -0.80 2.75
CA LEU A 199 14.25 -1.89 2.54
C LEU A 199 12.91 -1.34 2.04
N ALA A 200 12.45 -0.22 2.60
CA ALA A 200 11.27 0.50 2.13
C ALA A 200 11.39 0.89 0.64
N LEU A 201 12.57 1.33 0.20
CA LEU A 201 12.84 1.67 -1.21
C LEU A 201 12.74 0.45 -2.14
N ARG A 202 13.12 -0.74 -1.66
CA ARG A 202 12.93 -2.03 -2.36
C ARG A 202 11.47 -2.46 -2.39
N PHE A 203 10.71 -2.14 -1.35
CA PHE A 203 9.29 -2.47 -1.27
C PHE A 203 8.43 -1.64 -2.20
N SER A 204 8.43 -0.31 -2.05
CA SER A 204 7.58 0.57 -2.85
C SER A 204 8.26 1.91 -3.09
N MET A 205 7.86 2.57 -4.18
CA MET A 205 8.32 3.90 -4.50
C MET A 205 7.10 4.79 -4.79
N GLU A 206 7.13 6.02 -4.28
CA GLU A 206 6.15 7.07 -4.63
C GLU A 206 6.83 8.27 -5.28
N ASN A 207 7.91 8.74 -4.64
CA ASN A 207 8.71 9.87 -5.08
C ASN A 207 10.17 9.45 -5.19
N ARG A 208 10.96 10.21 -5.96
CA ARG A 208 12.42 10.07 -5.98
C ARG A 208 12.98 10.35 -4.59
N ILE A 209 13.91 9.53 -4.13
CA ILE A 209 14.63 9.75 -2.87
C ILE A 209 15.99 10.33 -3.21
N PRO A 210 16.29 11.60 -2.82
CA PRO A 210 17.54 12.28 -3.19
C PRO A 210 18.81 11.51 -2.82
N GLU A 211 18.77 10.73 -1.73
CA GLU A 211 19.88 9.89 -1.28
C GLU A 211 20.16 8.70 -2.21
N PHE A 212 19.20 8.33 -3.06
CA PHE A 212 19.31 7.23 -4.02
C PHE A 212 18.99 7.72 -5.45
N PRO A 213 19.78 8.66 -6.01
CA PRO A 213 19.42 9.37 -7.25
C PRO A 213 19.38 8.47 -8.50
N ARG A 214 19.99 7.28 -8.42
CA ARG A 214 20.00 6.28 -9.50
C ARG A 214 18.90 5.22 -9.36
N TRP A 215 18.13 5.24 -8.27
CA TRP A 215 17.05 4.27 -8.06
C TRP A 215 15.93 4.49 -9.07
N LYS A 216 15.58 3.42 -9.78
CA LYS A 216 14.50 3.42 -10.77
C LYS A 216 13.29 2.70 -10.19
N PRO A 217 12.07 3.10 -10.57
CA PRO A 217 10.86 2.41 -10.11
C PRO A 217 10.83 0.90 -10.43
N CYS A 218 11.52 0.45 -11.49
CA CYS A 218 11.63 -0.98 -11.84
C CYS A 218 12.52 -1.78 -10.88
N GLN A 219 13.11 -1.13 -9.88
CA GLN A 219 13.88 -1.77 -8.80
C GLN A 219 13.08 -1.89 -7.50
N SER A 220 11.83 -1.41 -7.48
CA SER A 220 10.91 -1.54 -6.35
C SER A 220 9.81 -2.56 -6.68
N PHE A 221 9.44 -3.40 -5.72
CA PHE A 221 8.38 -4.40 -5.87
C PHE A 221 7.01 -3.79 -6.25
N ALA A 222 6.68 -2.66 -5.62
CA ALA A 222 5.45 -1.91 -5.81
C ALA A 222 5.70 -0.43 -6.11
N PHE A 223 4.62 0.30 -6.35
CA PHE A 223 4.64 1.73 -6.59
C PHE A 223 3.43 2.40 -5.91
N HIS A 224 3.46 3.73 -5.78
CA HIS A 224 2.30 4.54 -5.39
C HIS A 224 2.22 5.84 -6.20
N GLY A 225 1.00 6.25 -6.54
CA GLY A 225 0.71 7.49 -7.24
C GLY A 225 1.19 7.52 -8.70
N ARG A 226 1.37 8.72 -9.24
CA ARG A 226 1.85 8.92 -10.62
C ARG A 226 3.35 9.17 -10.62
N PHE A 227 4.13 8.20 -11.09
CA PHE A 227 5.50 8.48 -11.52
C PHE A 227 5.48 9.43 -12.72
N SER A 228 6.12 10.58 -12.54
CA SER A 228 6.55 11.43 -13.63
C SER A 228 8.06 11.30 -13.73
N ALA A 229 8.56 10.75 -14.84
CA ALA A 229 10.00 10.73 -15.13
C ALA A 229 10.64 12.15 -15.13
N ASN A 230 9.81 13.20 -15.21
CA ASN A 230 10.19 14.61 -15.31
C ASN A 230 9.96 15.42 -14.01
N ARG A 231 9.75 14.79 -12.84
CA ARG A 231 9.70 15.52 -11.55
C ARG A 231 10.95 15.30 -10.72
#